data_AF-A0A1F6KRS6-F1
#
_entry.id   AF-A0A1F6KRS6-F1
#
_cell.length_a   1.000
_cell.length_b   1.000
_cell.length_c   1.000
_cell.angle_alpha   90.00
_cell.angle_beta   90.00
_cell.angle_gamma   90.00
#
_symmetry.space_group_name_H-M   'P 1'
#
loop_
_entity.id
_entity.type
_entity.pdbx_description
1 polymer ?
#
loop_
_entity_poly.entity_id
_entity_poly.type
_entity_poly.pdbx_seq_one_letter_code
_entity_poly.pdbx_strand_id
1 'polypeptide(L)'
;MAKKNQSKRLTNQHKKSQGVVGIFGDEAKLHDITVGKISHLVIEQLEKEFPQLSFRYRTSIKKEEINEALKKVDPELGQTLFVSNSSIIPDGGIIEVKDDNGNWRVLLVTEAKHQGKDIENIQTGNLVGKNNNQDLMAAGNAIERSHKNISELANFMLSESHFPYILFLEGSNFLTETISIIRPDGRVVTLNYNSGMLNRLDRLTSANYGMPINTNLCKNKFVKHKDKTIMLQATSIYTQGNGEKWDVKEMFDIMIEISKTSLQVLGSEIFKQITKRK
;
A
#
# COMPACT_ATOMS: atom_id res chain seq x y z
N MET A 1 -21.58 15.29 9.71
CA MET A 1 -20.66 16.37 9.26
C MET A 1 -19.19 15.97 9.48
N ALA A 2 -18.66 15.02 8.69
CA ALA A 2 -17.27 14.52 8.84
C ALA A 2 -16.39 14.69 7.58
N LYS A 3 -16.94 15.24 6.48
CA LYS A 3 -16.28 15.26 5.15
C LYS A 3 -15.16 16.30 4.95
N LYS A 4 -14.95 17.25 5.88
CA LYS A 4 -14.00 18.38 5.68
C LYS A 4 -12.62 18.21 6.36
N ASN A 5 -12.40 17.15 7.14
CA ASN A 5 -11.13 16.96 7.87
C ASN A 5 -10.08 16.14 7.10
N GLN A 6 -10.48 15.36 6.10
CA GLN A 6 -9.56 14.51 5.35
C GLN A 6 -8.66 15.33 4.41
N SER A 7 -9.23 16.24 3.61
CA SER A 7 -8.44 17.11 2.71
C SER A 7 -7.50 18.04 3.48
N LYS A 8 -7.95 18.63 4.61
CA LYS A 8 -7.10 19.46 5.47
C LYS A 8 -5.92 18.69 6.08
N ARG A 9 -6.04 17.37 6.32
CA ARG A 9 -4.95 16.55 6.84
C ARG A 9 -3.86 16.33 5.80
N LEU A 10 -4.25 15.97 4.57
CA LEU A 10 -3.35 15.89 3.42
C LEU A 10 -2.68 17.25 3.15
N THR A 11 -3.42 18.35 3.12
CA THR A 11 -2.84 19.69 2.89
C THR A 11 -1.84 20.11 3.98
N ASN A 12 -2.05 19.71 5.23
CA ASN A 12 -1.10 19.99 6.31
C ASN A 12 0.13 19.05 6.27
N GLN A 13 -0.01 17.81 5.82
CA GLN A 13 1.10 16.89 5.55
C GLN A 13 2.00 17.44 4.42
N HIS A 14 1.41 18.00 3.35
CA HIS A 14 2.15 18.64 2.24
C HIS A 14 3.03 19.81 2.67
N LYS A 15 2.65 20.55 3.73
CA LYS A 15 3.44 21.70 4.23
C LYS A 15 4.67 21.28 5.05
N LYS A 16 4.67 20.07 5.64
CA LYS A 16 5.83 19.54 6.38
C LYS A 16 6.88 18.88 5.48
N SER A 17 6.51 18.47 4.26
CA SER A 17 7.41 17.80 3.31
C SER A 17 8.23 18.75 2.41
N GLN A 18 8.49 20.00 2.83
CA GLN A 18 9.31 20.95 2.06
C GLN A 18 10.75 20.48 1.78
N GLY A 19 11.25 19.42 2.44
CA GLY A 19 12.53 18.79 2.10
C GLY A 19 12.49 17.83 0.89
N VAL A 20 11.30 17.43 0.42
CA VAL A 20 11.12 16.39 -0.60
C VAL A 20 11.23 16.92 -2.03
N VAL A 21 11.00 18.23 -2.21
CA VAL A 21 11.08 18.91 -3.53
C VAL A 21 12.50 18.83 -4.13
N GLY A 22 13.54 18.64 -3.32
CA GLY A 22 14.92 18.52 -3.81
C GLY A 22 15.33 17.12 -4.32
N ILE A 23 14.56 16.07 -4.02
CA ILE A 23 14.89 14.67 -4.42
C ILE A 23 14.16 14.32 -5.71
N PHE A 24 12.92 14.77 -5.81
CA PHE A 24 12.16 14.74 -7.05
C PHE A 24 12.57 15.97 -7.86
N GLY A 25 13.69 15.87 -8.58
CA GLY A 25 14.00 16.85 -9.64
C GLY A 25 12.80 17.00 -10.59
N ASP A 26 12.79 18.07 -11.39
CA ASP A 26 11.70 18.36 -12.34
C ASP A 26 11.37 17.17 -13.28
N GLU A 27 12.29 16.22 -13.46
CA GLU A 27 12.11 14.97 -14.21
C GLU A 27 11.07 14.00 -13.61
N ALA A 28 10.85 14.00 -12.29
CA ALA A 28 9.91 13.05 -11.69
C ALA A 28 8.44 13.47 -11.82
N LYS A 29 8.16 14.71 -12.22
CA LYS A 29 6.81 15.16 -12.59
C LYS A 29 6.38 14.69 -13.98
N LEU A 30 7.29 14.13 -14.79
CA LEU A 30 7.08 13.90 -16.22
C LEU A 30 6.99 12.43 -16.63
N HIS A 31 7.30 11.47 -15.76
CA HIS A 31 7.30 10.05 -16.10
C HIS A 31 6.40 9.20 -15.20
N ASP A 32 5.77 8.18 -15.80
CA ASP A 32 4.97 7.14 -15.13
C ASP A 32 5.90 6.25 -14.28
N ILE A 33 6.30 6.77 -13.11
CA ILE A 33 7.22 6.10 -12.20
C ILE A 33 6.46 4.98 -11.49
N THR A 34 6.91 3.74 -11.68
CA THR A 34 6.32 2.59 -11.01
C THR A 34 6.57 2.64 -9.50
N VAL A 35 5.64 2.07 -8.72
CA VAL A 35 5.75 2.01 -7.25
C VAL A 35 7.10 1.42 -6.77
N GLY A 36 7.68 0.47 -7.51
CA GLY A 36 9.01 -0.09 -7.20
C GLY A 36 10.17 0.91 -7.31
N LYS A 37 10.11 1.85 -8.27
CA LYS A 37 11.11 2.95 -8.35
C LYS A 37 10.96 3.91 -7.17
N ILE A 38 9.74 4.20 -6.73
CA ILE A 38 9.48 5.02 -5.55
C ILE A 38 10.09 4.38 -4.30
N SER A 39 10.02 3.04 -4.17
CA SER A 39 10.66 2.32 -3.06
C SER A 39 12.17 2.53 -2.99
N HIS A 40 12.87 2.69 -4.11
CA HIS A 40 14.30 3.03 -4.09
C HIS A 40 14.56 4.45 -3.57
N LEU A 41 13.75 5.42 -4.01
CA LEU A 41 13.81 6.78 -3.49
C LEU A 41 13.54 6.82 -1.98
N VAL A 42 12.63 5.97 -1.49
CA VAL A 42 12.35 5.82 -0.06
C VAL A 42 13.60 5.36 0.69
N ILE A 43 14.33 4.37 0.17
CA ILE A 43 15.59 3.90 0.77
C ILE A 43 16.62 5.04 0.80
N GLU A 44 16.84 5.73 -0.31
CA GLU A 44 17.79 6.86 -0.37
C GLU A 44 17.47 7.93 0.68
N GLN A 45 16.18 8.22 0.89
CA GLN A 45 15.78 9.18 1.90
C GLN A 45 15.96 8.65 3.33
N LEU A 46 15.67 7.37 3.57
CA LEU A 46 15.91 6.74 4.87
C LEU A 46 17.40 6.68 5.21
N GLU A 47 18.27 6.43 4.24
CA GLU A 47 19.73 6.43 4.42
C GLU A 47 20.26 7.84 4.74
N LYS A 48 19.70 8.87 4.11
CA LYS A 48 20.04 10.28 4.43
C LYS A 48 19.61 10.65 5.85
N GLU A 49 18.42 10.23 6.28
CA GLU A 49 17.87 10.56 7.60
C GLU A 49 18.48 9.73 8.73
N PHE A 50 18.82 8.46 8.46
CA PHE A 50 19.32 7.50 9.44
C PHE A 50 20.63 6.84 8.97
N PRO A 51 21.74 7.62 8.85
CA PRO A 51 22.99 7.14 8.27
C PRO A 51 23.72 6.08 9.11
N GLN A 52 23.23 5.77 10.33
CA GLN A 52 23.74 4.70 11.17
C GLN A 52 23.06 3.35 10.89
N LEU A 53 21.91 3.36 10.22
CA LEU A 53 21.14 2.16 9.91
C LEU A 53 21.51 1.62 8.52
N SER A 54 21.39 0.31 8.36
CA SER A 54 21.57 -0.35 7.06
C SER A 54 20.23 -0.78 6.51
N PHE A 55 19.92 -0.35 5.29
CA PHE A 55 18.68 -0.69 4.59
C PHE A 55 18.99 -1.62 3.43
N ARG A 56 17.99 -2.41 3.01
CA ARG A 56 18.07 -3.15 1.74
C ARG A 56 16.71 -3.21 1.06
N TYR A 57 16.77 -3.36 -0.26
CA TYR A 57 15.61 -3.66 -1.09
C TYR A 57 15.59 -5.13 -1.50
N ARG A 58 14.40 -5.72 -1.52
CA ARG A 58 14.14 -7.04 -2.10
C ARG A 58 12.94 -6.97 -3.03
N THR A 59 12.99 -7.73 -4.11
CA THR A 59 11.85 -7.88 -5.04
C THR A 59 10.89 -8.97 -4.62
N SER A 60 11.32 -9.94 -3.81
CA SER A 60 10.54 -11.13 -3.49
C SER A 60 10.89 -11.73 -2.14
N ILE A 61 9.95 -12.52 -1.60
CA ILE A 61 10.10 -13.38 -0.43
C ILE A 61 9.72 -14.80 -0.84
N LYS A 62 10.59 -15.76 -0.57
CA LYS A 62 10.30 -17.18 -0.83
C LYS A 62 9.30 -17.72 0.18
N LYS A 63 8.47 -18.68 -0.23
CA LYS A 63 7.54 -19.35 0.68
C LYS A 63 8.26 -20.08 1.82
N GLU A 64 9.45 -20.60 1.55
CA GLU A 64 10.34 -21.18 2.56
C GLU A 64 10.68 -20.19 3.68
N GLU A 65 11.01 -18.94 3.36
CA GLU A 65 11.32 -17.90 4.36
C GLU A 65 10.10 -17.59 5.25
N ILE A 66 8.90 -17.59 4.65
CA ILE A 66 7.63 -17.41 5.38
C ILE A 66 7.39 -18.57 6.34
N ASN A 67 7.61 -19.79 5.86
CA ASN A 67 7.46 -20.99 6.66
C ASN A 67 8.46 -21.02 7.83
N GLU A 68 9.73 -20.65 7.61
CA GLU A 68 10.73 -20.56 8.68
C GLU A 68 10.42 -19.44 9.69
N ALA A 69 9.84 -18.32 9.25
CA ALA A 69 9.36 -17.30 10.19
C ALA A 69 8.20 -17.82 11.05
N LEU A 70 7.25 -18.53 10.45
CA LEU A 70 6.12 -19.15 11.16
C LEU A 70 6.56 -20.22 12.17
N LYS A 71 7.51 -21.08 11.81
CA LYS A 71 8.05 -22.12 12.72
C LYS A 71 8.72 -21.56 13.96
N LYS A 72 9.28 -20.33 13.88
CA LYS A 72 9.84 -19.62 15.05
C LYS A 72 8.76 -19.14 16.01
N VAL A 73 7.53 -18.93 15.53
CA VAL A 73 6.38 -18.57 16.37
C VAL A 73 5.78 -19.83 16.99
N ASP A 74 5.55 -20.87 16.19
CA ASP A 74 5.02 -22.15 16.66
C ASP A 74 5.49 -23.31 15.75
N PRO A 75 6.01 -24.42 16.31
CA PRO A 75 6.52 -25.56 15.53
C PRO A 75 5.50 -26.24 14.60
N GLU A 76 4.19 -26.07 14.84
CA GLU A 76 3.13 -26.63 13.99
C GLU A 76 2.79 -25.77 12.76
N LEU A 77 3.30 -24.53 12.69
CA LEU A 77 3.06 -23.62 11.57
C LEU A 77 4.11 -23.77 10.47
N GLY A 78 3.81 -23.33 9.24
CA GLY A 78 4.77 -23.32 8.13
C GLY A 78 5.19 -24.71 7.62
N GLN A 79 4.36 -25.74 7.78
CA GLN A 79 4.73 -27.13 7.50
C GLN A 79 4.63 -27.53 6.02
N THR A 80 3.87 -26.78 5.22
CA THR A 80 3.55 -27.18 3.84
C THR A 80 4.35 -26.38 2.81
N LEU A 81 4.98 -27.09 1.87
CA LEU A 81 5.62 -26.51 0.69
C LEU A 81 5.55 -27.50 -0.47
N PHE A 82 4.61 -27.31 -1.39
CA PHE A 82 4.43 -28.22 -2.55
C PHE A 82 5.37 -27.89 -3.71
N VAL A 83 5.75 -26.62 -3.84
CA VAL A 83 6.62 -26.10 -4.90
C VAL A 83 7.78 -25.38 -4.25
N SER A 84 8.99 -25.95 -4.36
CA SER A 84 10.18 -25.51 -3.61
C SER A 84 10.65 -24.09 -3.94
N ASN A 85 10.44 -23.65 -5.18
CA ASN A 85 10.81 -22.31 -5.64
C ASN A 85 9.66 -21.30 -5.58
N SER A 86 8.56 -21.62 -4.87
CA SER A 86 7.43 -20.70 -4.73
C SER A 86 7.82 -19.43 -3.95
N SER A 87 7.30 -18.30 -4.42
CA SER A 87 7.58 -16.97 -3.86
C SER A 87 6.41 -16.02 -4.09
N ILE A 88 6.44 -14.91 -3.35
CA ILE A 88 5.60 -13.75 -3.60
C ILE A 88 6.47 -12.58 -4.08
N ILE A 89 5.91 -11.77 -4.98
CA ILE A 89 6.58 -10.64 -5.62
C ILE A 89 5.63 -9.44 -5.52
N PRO A 90 5.72 -8.64 -4.44
CA PRO A 90 5.01 -7.37 -4.37
C PRO A 90 5.56 -6.39 -5.41
N ASP A 91 4.69 -5.72 -6.17
CA ASP A 91 5.10 -4.88 -7.31
C ASP A 91 6.04 -3.73 -6.91
N GLY A 92 5.89 -3.21 -5.68
CA GLY A 92 6.76 -2.18 -5.13
C GLY A 92 7.90 -2.72 -4.26
N GLY A 93 8.05 -4.04 -4.18
CA GLY A 93 9.08 -4.72 -3.43
C GLY A 93 8.94 -4.60 -1.91
N ILE A 94 10.03 -4.93 -1.23
CA ILE A 94 10.15 -4.98 0.22
C ILE A 94 11.39 -4.18 0.63
N ILE A 95 11.22 -3.25 1.55
CA ILE A 95 12.32 -2.52 2.20
C ILE A 95 12.50 -3.12 3.59
N GLU A 96 13.74 -3.41 3.96
CA GLU A 96 14.12 -3.94 5.27
C GLU A 96 15.22 -3.08 5.90
N VAL A 97 15.29 -3.10 7.24
CA VAL A 97 16.38 -2.54 8.03
C VAL A 97 17.06 -3.64 8.84
N LYS A 98 18.37 -3.52 9.04
CA LYS A 98 19.11 -4.42 9.91
C LYS A 98 18.99 -4.00 11.37
N ASP A 99 18.54 -4.90 12.23
CA ASP A 99 18.46 -4.67 13.68
C ASP A 99 19.82 -4.86 14.39
N ASP A 100 19.85 -4.53 15.68
CA ASP A 100 21.05 -4.59 16.51
C ASP A 100 21.61 -6.01 16.69
N ASN A 101 20.79 -7.04 16.44
CA ASN A 101 21.15 -8.45 16.49
C ASN A 101 21.57 -8.96 15.10
N GLY A 102 21.53 -8.12 14.08
CA GLY A 102 21.91 -8.42 12.71
C GLY A 102 20.80 -9.05 11.87
N ASN A 103 19.56 -9.14 12.37
CA ASN A 103 18.43 -9.64 11.61
C ASN A 103 17.85 -8.53 10.72
N TRP A 104 17.29 -8.92 9.58
CA TRP A 104 16.60 -8.00 8.69
C TRP A 104 15.12 -7.94 9.07
N ARG A 105 14.62 -6.73 9.29
CA ARG A 105 13.24 -6.44 9.72
C ARG A 105 12.53 -5.65 8.64
N VAL A 106 11.34 -6.10 8.26
CA VAL A 106 10.55 -5.45 7.20
C VAL A 106 10.10 -4.07 7.65
N LEU A 107 10.43 -3.04 6.87
CA LEU A 107 10.02 -1.66 7.09
C LEU A 107 8.85 -1.23 6.22
N LEU A 108 8.78 -1.75 5.00
CA LEU A 108 7.78 -1.36 4.03
C LEU A 108 7.55 -2.46 3.00
N VAL A 109 6.29 -2.73 2.67
CA VAL A 109 5.89 -3.52 1.51
C VAL A 109 4.83 -2.73 0.76
N THR A 110 4.98 -2.60 -0.55
CA THR A 110 4.02 -1.82 -1.36
C THR A 110 3.54 -2.60 -2.58
N GLU A 111 2.25 -2.47 -2.86
CA GLU A 111 1.62 -2.91 -4.10
C GLU A 111 0.73 -1.80 -4.66
N ALA A 112 0.71 -1.68 -5.98
CA ALA A 112 -0.20 -0.78 -6.69
C ALA A 112 -1.09 -1.63 -7.60
N LYS A 113 -2.40 -1.42 -7.52
CA LYS A 113 -3.39 -2.14 -8.34
C LYS A 113 -4.27 -1.16 -9.09
N HIS A 114 -4.37 -1.39 -10.38
CA HIS A 114 -5.25 -0.66 -11.29
C HIS A 114 -6.45 -1.53 -11.66
N GLN A 115 -7.67 -1.01 -11.50
CA GLN A 115 -8.87 -1.69 -12.00
C GLN A 115 -9.95 -0.69 -12.44
N GLY A 116 -10.52 -0.96 -13.61
CA GLY A 116 -11.57 -0.16 -14.20
C GLY A 116 -11.02 0.94 -15.13
N LYS A 117 -11.41 0.85 -16.40
CA LYS A 117 -10.99 1.77 -17.48
C LYS A 117 -12.12 2.68 -17.95
N ASP A 118 -13.21 2.76 -17.19
CA ASP A 118 -14.41 3.47 -17.65
C ASP A 118 -14.12 4.95 -17.91
N ILE A 119 -13.26 5.58 -17.10
CA ILE A 119 -12.86 6.98 -17.28
C ILE A 119 -12.19 7.19 -18.64
N GLU A 120 -11.16 6.39 -18.95
CA GLU A 120 -10.43 6.44 -20.22
C GLU A 120 -11.34 6.14 -21.42
N ASN A 121 -12.21 5.13 -21.29
CA ASN A 121 -13.16 4.76 -22.34
C ASN A 121 -14.16 5.88 -22.63
N ILE A 122 -14.69 6.53 -21.60
CA ILE A 122 -15.64 7.65 -21.77
C ILE A 122 -14.93 8.85 -22.40
N GLN A 123 -13.74 9.21 -21.91
CA GLN A 123 -12.94 10.34 -22.46
C GLN A 123 -12.58 10.15 -23.93
N THR A 124 -12.32 8.91 -24.35
CA THR A 124 -11.98 8.56 -25.74
C THR A 124 -13.21 8.31 -26.61
N GLY A 125 -14.42 8.30 -26.04
CA GLY A 125 -15.66 8.04 -26.76
C GLY A 125 -15.88 6.56 -27.10
N ASN A 126 -15.13 5.65 -26.49
CA ASN A 126 -15.31 4.21 -26.67
C ASN A 126 -16.57 3.72 -25.94
N LEU A 127 -17.29 2.81 -26.59
CA LEU A 127 -18.39 2.04 -25.99
C LEU A 127 -17.89 0.62 -25.71
N VAL A 128 -18.41 0.04 -24.64
CA VAL A 128 -18.00 -1.26 -24.12
C VAL A 128 -19.19 -2.23 -24.04
N GLY A 129 -18.93 -3.43 -23.50
CA GLY A 129 -19.91 -4.51 -23.39
C GLY A 129 -19.93 -5.41 -24.63
N LYS A 130 -20.61 -6.56 -24.53
CA LYS A 130 -20.63 -7.58 -25.60
C LYS A 130 -21.07 -7.03 -26.96
N ASN A 131 -21.97 -6.05 -26.94
CA ASN A 131 -22.54 -5.43 -28.14
C ASN A 131 -21.94 -4.03 -28.43
N ASN A 132 -20.88 -3.61 -27.73
CA ASN A 132 -20.24 -2.30 -27.86
C ASN A 132 -21.23 -1.12 -27.81
N ASN A 133 -22.16 -1.17 -26.85
CA ASN A 133 -23.27 -0.23 -26.74
C ASN A 133 -23.45 0.34 -25.32
N GLN A 134 -22.51 0.07 -24.41
CA GLN A 134 -22.57 0.51 -23.02
C GLN A 134 -21.48 1.55 -22.76
N ASP A 135 -21.74 2.53 -21.89
CA ASP A 135 -20.69 3.45 -21.44
C ASP A 135 -19.78 2.85 -20.36
N LEU A 136 -20.32 1.90 -19.58
CA LEU A 136 -19.68 1.33 -18.41
C LEU A 136 -19.49 -0.17 -18.57
N MET A 137 -18.34 -0.65 -18.13
CA MET A 137 -18.07 -2.07 -17.99
C MET A 137 -18.49 -2.53 -16.59
N ALA A 138 -19.18 -3.67 -16.51
CA ALA A 138 -19.41 -4.32 -15.22
C ALA A 138 -18.06 -4.71 -14.59
N ALA A 139 -17.78 -4.20 -13.38
CA ALA A 139 -16.48 -4.40 -12.75
C ALA A 139 -16.23 -5.87 -12.40
N GLY A 140 -15.06 -6.40 -12.77
CA GLY A 140 -14.61 -7.73 -12.38
C GLY A 140 -14.22 -7.84 -10.89
N ASN A 141 -13.66 -8.99 -10.51
CA ASN A 141 -13.24 -9.29 -9.14
C ASN A 141 -11.74 -9.60 -9.00
N ALA A 142 -10.93 -9.31 -10.03
CA ALA A 142 -9.51 -9.64 -10.04
C ALA A 142 -8.70 -9.00 -8.89
N ILE A 143 -9.19 -7.88 -8.33
CA ILE A 143 -8.64 -7.19 -7.17
C ILE A 143 -8.63 -8.04 -5.88
N GLU A 144 -9.50 -9.06 -5.77
CA GLU A 144 -9.55 -9.95 -4.60
C GLU A 144 -8.23 -10.72 -4.40
N ARG A 145 -7.42 -10.88 -5.46
CA ARG A 145 -6.11 -11.53 -5.37
C ARG A 145 -5.11 -10.79 -4.48
N SER A 146 -5.32 -9.50 -4.20
CA SER A 146 -4.46 -8.73 -3.29
C SER A 146 -4.40 -9.32 -1.89
N HIS A 147 -5.48 -9.96 -1.43
CA HIS A 147 -5.53 -10.63 -0.12
C HIS A 147 -4.49 -11.74 0.04
N LYS A 148 -4.09 -12.41 -1.04
CA LYS A 148 -3.11 -13.49 -0.97
C LYS A 148 -1.74 -12.96 -0.51
N ASN A 149 -1.22 -11.90 -1.14
CA ASN A 149 0.08 -11.33 -0.73
C ASN A 149 0.00 -10.66 0.65
N ILE A 150 -1.14 -10.04 0.99
CA ILE A 150 -1.38 -9.47 2.33
C ILE A 150 -1.27 -10.57 3.40
N SER A 151 -1.97 -11.70 3.23
CA SER A 151 -1.91 -12.82 4.18
C SER A 151 -0.52 -13.44 4.29
N GLU A 152 0.20 -13.57 3.16
CA GLU A 152 1.57 -14.10 3.16
C GLU A 152 2.54 -13.19 3.95
N LEU A 153 2.42 -11.86 3.80
CA LEU A 153 3.22 -10.93 4.59
C LEU A 153 2.79 -10.87 6.05
N ALA A 154 1.49 -10.97 6.34
CA ALA A 154 0.98 -11.00 7.70
C ALA A 154 1.56 -12.20 8.46
N ASN A 155 1.60 -13.37 7.80
CA ASN A 155 2.25 -14.58 8.31
C ASN A 155 3.76 -14.41 8.51
N PHE A 156 4.46 -13.82 7.53
CA PHE A 156 5.89 -13.56 7.63
C PHE A 156 6.25 -12.66 8.81
N MET A 157 5.37 -11.69 9.09
CA MET A 157 5.53 -10.68 10.14
C MET A 157 4.68 -11.00 11.38
N LEU A 158 4.31 -12.26 11.62
CA LEU A 158 3.39 -12.62 12.71
C LEU A 158 3.97 -12.30 14.10
N SER A 159 5.29 -12.32 14.24
CA SER A 159 6.00 -11.93 15.46
C SER A 159 6.19 -10.41 15.63
N GLU A 160 5.82 -9.62 14.62
CA GLU A 160 6.05 -8.17 14.59
C GLU A 160 4.87 -7.39 15.21
N SER A 161 5.17 -6.23 15.78
CA SER A 161 4.15 -5.30 16.33
C SER A 161 3.73 -4.19 15.35
N HIS A 162 4.18 -4.29 14.10
CA HIS A 162 3.78 -3.45 12.99
C HIS A 162 3.50 -4.28 11.73
N PHE A 163 2.72 -3.72 10.82
CA PHE A 163 2.37 -4.30 9.53
C PHE A 163 2.38 -3.21 8.44
N PRO A 164 3.56 -2.90 7.88
CA PRO A 164 3.76 -1.77 6.98
C PRO A 164 3.43 -2.12 5.53
N TYR A 165 2.27 -2.73 5.32
CA TYR A 165 1.78 -3.09 4.00
C TYR A 165 0.90 -1.97 3.44
N ILE A 166 1.28 -1.42 2.29
CA ILE A 166 0.52 -0.40 1.57
C ILE A 166 -0.07 -0.99 0.30
N LEU A 167 -1.37 -0.79 0.12
CA LEU A 167 -2.06 -1.08 -1.14
C LEU A 167 -2.57 0.23 -1.76
N PHE A 168 -1.93 0.65 -2.85
CA PHE A 168 -2.38 1.80 -3.65
C PHE A 168 -3.38 1.33 -4.71
N LEU A 169 -4.51 2.01 -4.79
CA LEU A 169 -5.61 1.71 -5.70
C LEU A 169 -5.88 2.88 -6.64
N GLU A 170 -6.01 2.59 -7.92
CA GLU A 170 -6.38 3.57 -8.95
C GLU A 170 -7.33 2.97 -10.00
N GLY A 171 -8.09 3.85 -10.66
CA GLY A 171 -9.06 3.49 -11.69
C GLY A 171 -10.52 3.63 -11.25
N SER A 172 -11.42 3.49 -12.22
CA SER A 172 -12.85 3.79 -12.06
C SER A 172 -13.55 2.90 -11.02
N ASN A 173 -12.98 1.75 -10.65
CA ASN A 173 -13.60 0.83 -9.70
C ASN A 173 -13.32 1.19 -8.23
N PHE A 174 -12.50 2.22 -7.96
CA PHE A 174 -12.11 2.61 -6.60
C PHE A 174 -12.51 4.04 -6.23
N LEU A 175 -13.56 4.57 -6.87
CA LEU A 175 -14.04 5.91 -6.58
C LEU A 175 -14.52 6.05 -5.13
N THR A 176 -14.24 7.21 -4.52
CA THR A 176 -14.81 7.62 -3.22
C THR A 176 -15.69 8.86 -3.35
N GLU A 177 -15.76 9.44 -4.54
CA GLU A 177 -16.64 10.55 -4.89
C GLU A 177 -17.25 10.38 -6.28
N THR A 178 -18.46 10.91 -6.46
CA THR A 178 -19.12 10.89 -7.76
C THR A 178 -18.44 11.88 -8.69
N ILE A 179 -18.08 11.42 -9.88
CA ILE A 179 -17.44 12.24 -10.92
C ILE A 179 -18.31 12.30 -12.17
N SER A 180 -18.13 13.36 -12.95
CA SER A 180 -18.80 13.55 -14.24
C SER A 180 -17.74 13.73 -15.32
N ILE A 181 -17.90 13.01 -16.43
CA ILE A 181 -16.93 12.97 -17.52
C ILE A 181 -17.67 13.31 -18.81
N ILE A 182 -17.10 14.23 -19.58
CA ILE A 182 -17.65 14.66 -20.87
C ILE A 182 -17.07 13.76 -21.95
N ARG A 183 -17.93 13.13 -22.73
CA ARG A 183 -17.55 12.36 -23.93
C ARG A 183 -17.22 13.29 -25.10
N PRO A 184 -16.49 12.83 -26.13
CA PRO A 184 -16.22 13.63 -27.33
C PRO A 184 -17.47 14.12 -28.07
N ASP A 185 -18.60 13.41 -27.93
CA ASP A 185 -19.91 13.79 -28.50
C ASP A 185 -20.66 14.86 -27.67
N GLY A 186 -20.05 15.37 -26.59
CA GLY A 186 -20.61 16.38 -25.68
C GLY A 186 -21.52 15.81 -24.59
N ARG A 187 -21.83 14.51 -24.60
CA ARG A 187 -22.66 13.88 -23.58
C ARG A 187 -21.90 13.75 -22.25
N VAL A 188 -22.57 14.10 -21.16
CA VAL A 188 -22.03 13.94 -19.80
C VAL A 188 -22.40 12.58 -19.25
N VAL A 189 -21.39 11.79 -18.86
CA VAL A 189 -21.57 10.51 -18.16
C VAL A 189 -21.20 10.70 -16.70
N THR A 190 -22.12 10.32 -15.80
CA THR A 190 -21.90 10.43 -14.35
C THR A 190 -21.58 9.07 -13.75
N LEU A 191 -20.43 8.97 -13.07
CA LEU A 191 -20.00 7.76 -12.36
C LEU A 191 -20.31 7.90 -10.88
N ASN A 192 -21.35 7.20 -10.42
CA ASN A 192 -21.71 7.16 -9.01
C ASN A 192 -20.78 6.23 -8.24
N TYR A 193 -20.00 6.80 -7.31
CA TYR A 193 -19.01 6.03 -6.54
C TYR A 193 -19.64 4.90 -5.71
N ASN A 194 -20.89 5.04 -5.28
CA ASN A 194 -21.61 4.04 -4.49
C ASN A 194 -22.35 2.99 -5.34
N SER A 195 -22.11 2.95 -6.65
CA SER A 195 -22.71 1.95 -7.54
C SER A 195 -21.99 0.60 -7.42
N GLY A 196 -22.71 -0.44 -7.03
CA GLY A 196 -22.19 -1.81 -6.97
C GLY A 196 -21.81 -2.41 -8.34
N MET A 197 -22.24 -1.80 -9.44
CA MET A 197 -21.80 -2.16 -10.79
C MET A 197 -20.31 -1.80 -11.02
N LEU A 198 -19.84 -0.75 -10.35
CA LEU A 198 -18.53 -0.14 -10.57
C LEU A 198 -17.59 -0.38 -9.38
N ASN A 199 -18.03 -0.03 -8.17
CA ASN A 199 -17.14 0.05 -7.01
C ASN A 199 -16.72 -1.33 -6.49
N ARG A 200 -15.42 -1.49 -6.19
CA ARG A 200 -14.84 -2.73 -5.67
C ARG A 200 -14.03 -2.51 -4.39
N LEU A 201 -14.09 -1.34 -3.75
CA LEU A 201 -13.41 -1.05 -2.48
C LEU A 201 -13.81 -2.04 -1.38
N ASP A 202 -15.10 -2.40 -1.29
CA ASP A 202 -15.58 -3.36 -0.28
C ASP A 202 -15.01 -4.77 -0.45
N ARG A 203 -14.39 -5.09 -1.61
CA ARG A 203 -13.66 -6.35 -1.79
C ARG A 203 -12.33 -6.36 -1.05
N LEU A 204 -11.88 -5.23 -0.52
CA LEU A 204 -10.59 -5.04 0.14
C LEU A 204 -10.70 -4.64 1.61
N THR A 205 -11.84 -4.14 2.07
CA THR A 205 -12.02 -3.63 3.45
C THR A 205 -11.83 -4.68 4.53
N SER A 206 -11.91 -5.98 4.19
CA SER A 206 -11.54 -7.05 5.11
C SER A 206 -10.05 -7.05 5.47
N ALA A 207 -9.17 -6.58 4.58
CA ALA A 207 -7.72 -6.53 4.81
C ALA A 207 -7.31 -5.50 5.88
N ASN A 208 -8.19 -4.56 6.22
CA ASN A 208 -7.96 -3.58 7.27
C ASN A 208 -9.06 -3.57 8.34
N TYR A 209 -9.87 -4.64 8.40
CA TYR A 209 -10.97 -4.80 9.37
C TYR A 209 -12.03 -3.68 9.33
N GLY A 210 -12.22 -3.03 8.18
CA GLY A 210 -13.12 -1.88 8.04
C GLY A 210 -12.63 -0.62 8.73
N MET A 211 -11.34 -0.55 9.09
CA MET A 211 -10.72 0.69 9.55
C MET A 211 -10.66 1.73 8.40
N PRO A 212 -10.50 3.03 8.71
CA PRO A 212 -10.49 4.06 7.68
C PRO A 212 -9.43 3.82 6.60
N ILE A 213 -9.82 3.95 5.33
CA ILE A 213 -8.89 4.03 4.20
C ILE A 213 -8.12 5.36 4.21
N ASN A 214 -7.12 5.50 3.33
CA ASN A 214 -6.25 6.67 3.23
C ASN A 214 -5.60 7.05 4.58
N THR A 215 -5.23 6.01 5.33
CA THR A 215 -4.72 6.12 6.70
C THR A 215 -3.58 5.15 6.92
N ASN A 216 -2.54 5.63 7.60
CA ASN A 216 -1.44 4.81 8.07
C ASN A 216 -1.93 3.92 9.23
N LEU A 217 -2.01 2.62 8.97
CA LEU A 217 -2.43 1.58 9.90
C LEU A 217 -1.26 0.66 10.28
N CYS A 218 -0.02 1.13 10.08
CA CYS A 218 1.20 0.35 10.27
C CYS A 218 1.34 -0.22 11.69
N LYS A 219 0.96 0.51 12.73
CA LYS A 219 1.07 0.02 14.11
C LYS A 219 -0.07 -0.97 14.40
N ASN A 220 0.29 -2.22 14.75
CA ASN A 220 -0.71 -3.27 14.98
C ASN A 220 -1.64 -2.89 16.13
N LYS A 221 -2.92 -3.25 15.99
CA LYS A 221 -3.94 -2.99 17.02
C LYS A 221 -4.16 -4.25 17.84
N PHE A 222 -4.14 -4.12 19.16
CA PHE A 222 -4.51 -5.20 20.06
C PHE A 222 -5.96 -5.00 20.52
N VAL A 223 -6.80 -6.00 20.31
CA VAL A 223 -8.19 -6.00 20.76
C VAL A 223 -8.39 -7.08 21.81
N LYS A 224 -9.33 -6.84 22.73
CA LYS A 224 -9.70 -7.80 23.77
C LYS A 224 -11.11 -8.30 23.52
N HIS A 225 -11.29 -9.61 23.61
CA HIS A 225 -12.60 -10.23 23.64
C HIS A 225 -12.61 -11.32 24.71
N LYS A 226 -13.35 -11.09 25.80
CA LYS A 226 -13.31 -11.92 27.01
C LYS A 226 -11.87 -12.00 27.57
N ASP A 227 -11.35 -13.21 27.69
CA ASP A 227 -9.99 -13.55 28.14
C ASP A 227 -8.94 -13.49 27.03
N LYS A 228 -9.36 -13.31 25.76
CA LYS A 228 -8.45 -13.33 24.61
C LYS A 228 -7.94 -11.93 24.28
N THR A 229 -6.64 -11.81 24.09
CA THR A 229 -6.00 -10.65 23.44
C THR A 229 -5.59 -11.06 22.03
N ILE A 230 -6.03 -10.31 21.03
CA ILE A 230 -5.82 -10.62 19.62
C ILE A 230 -5.09 -9.45 18.97
N MET A 231 -3.96 -9.72 18.31
CA MET A 231 -3.26 -8.75 17.49
C MET A 231 -3.90 -8.68 16.10
N LEU A 232 -4.15 -7.47 15.61
CA LEU A 232 -4.69 -7.19 14.29
C LEU A 232 -3.61 -6.54 13.42
N GLN A 233 -3.34 -7.15 12.27
CA GLN A 233 -2.43 -6.65 11.24
C GLN A 233 -3.27 -6.03 10.11
N ALA A 234 -3.42 -4.71 10.14
CA ALA A 234 -4.31 -4.00 9.22
C ALA A 234 -3.52 -3.39 8.05
N THR A 235 -3.86 -3.76 6.82
CA THR A 235 -3.28 -3.15 5.62
C THR A 235 -3.64 -1.66 5.52
N SER A 236 -2.67 -0.82 5.20
CA SER A 236 -2.93 0.59 4.90
C SER A 236 -3.39 0.71 3.44
N ILE A 237 -4.72 0.80 3.24
CA ILE A 237 -5.33 0.89 1.91
C ILE A 237 -5.48 2.36 1.53
N TYR A 238 -4.89 2.73 0.40
CA TYR A 238 -4.95 4.08 -0.16
C TYR A 238 -5.62 4.04 -1.54
N THR A 239 -6.47 5.02 -1.84
CA THR A 239 -7.12 5.15 -3.14
C THR A 239 -7.18 6.60 -3.61
N GLN A 240 -6.97 6.78 -4.91
CA GLN A 240 -7.22 8.03 -5.59
C GLN A 240 -8.72 8.14 -5.92
N GLY A 241 -9.45 8.81 -5.03
CA GLY A 241 -10.91 8.76 -4.95
C GLY A 241 -11.68 9.32 -6.15
N ASN A 242 -11.03 10.14 -6.97
CA ASN A 242 -11.57 10.70 -8.22
C ASN A 242 -11.23 9.83 -9.45
N GLY A 243 -10.55 8.68 -9.26
CA GLY A 243 -10.20 7.74 -10.30
C GLY A 243 -9.01 8.17 -11.17
N GLU A 244 -8.34 9.27 -10.84
CA GLU A 244 -7.10 9.69 -11.49
C GLU A 244 -5.93 8.75 -11.13
N LYS A 245 -4.80 8.94 -11.83
CA LYS A 245 -3.53 8.31 -11.49
C LYS A 245 -2.98 8.89 -10.20
N TRP A 246 -2.16 8.11 -9.51
CA TRP A 246 -1.44 8.57 -8.32
C TRP A 246 -0.39 9.64 -8.65
N ASP A 247 -0.30 10.67 -7.80
CA ASP A 247 0.86 11.56 -7.76
C ASP A 247 2.05 10.84 -7.10
N VAL A 248 3.20 10.86 -7.79
CA VAL A 248 4.41 10.15 -7.35
C VAL A 248 4.91 10.68 -6.00
N LYS A 249 4.83 12.00 -5.78
CA LYS A 249 5.26 12.61 -4.52
C LYS A 249 4.32 12.25 -3.38
N GLU A 250 3.02 12.18 -3.62
CA GLU A 250 2.04 11.72 -2.63
C GLU A 250 2.32 10.27 -2.22
N MET A 251 2.52 9.36 -3.18
CA MET A 251 2.89 7.97 -2.88
C MET A 251 4.17 7.89 -2.05
N PHE A 252 5.20 8.64 -2.44
CA PHE A 252 6.46 8.72 -1.69
C PHE A 252 6.26 9.23 -0.26
N ASP A 253 5.54 10.33 -0.07
CA ASP A 253 5.28 10.93 1.23
C ASP A 253 4.56 9.91 2.15
N ILE A 254 3.58 9.16 1.62
CA ILE A 254 2.88 8.07 2.33
C ILE A 254 3.85 6.92 2.70
N MET A 255 4.66 6.48 1.74
CA MET A 255 5.63 5.39 1.94
C MET A 255 6.68 5.73 2.99
N ILE A 256 7.18 6.97 3.00
CA ILE A 256 8.10 7.49 4.02
C ILE A 256 7.42 7.54 5.39
N GLU A 257 6.18 8.03 5.48
CA GLU A 257 5.45 8.10 6.74
C GLU A 257 5.30 6.70 7.38
N ILE A 258 4.91 5.71 6.58
CA ILE A 258 4.73 4.33 7.04
C ILE A 258 6.07 3.71 7.43
N SER A 259 7.12 3.90 6.62
CA SER A 259 8.47 3.41 6.94
C SER A 259 9.01 3.98 8.26
N LYS A 260 8.80 5.28 8.51
CA LYS A 260 9.15 5.93 9.79
C LYS A 260 8.34 5.39 10.95
N THR A 261 7.07 5.05 10.72
CA THR A 261 6.23 4.40 11.74
C THR A 261 6.78 3.03 12.10
N SER A 262 7.23 2.23 11.11
CA SER A 262 7.90 0.96 11.34
C SER A 262 9.17 1.12 12.18
N LEU A 263 10.04 2.08 11.83
CA LEU A 263 11.25 2.39 12.61
C LEU A 263 10.94 2.79 14.05
N GLN A 264 9.85 3.53 14.28
CA GLN A 264 9.41 3.87 15.64
C GLN A 264 9.00 2.62 16.44
N VAL A 265 8.29 1.67 15.82
CA VAL A 265 7.93 0.41 16.48
C VAL A 265 9.16 -0.44 16.78
N LEU A 266 10.11 -0.50 15.85
CA LEU A 266 11.38 -1.23 15.98
C LEU A 266 12.40 -0.52 16.89
N GLY A 267 12.07 0.63 17.48
CA GLY A 267 13.03 1.52 18.14
C GLY A 267 13.93 0.85 19.19
N SER A 268 13.41 -0.10 19.97
CA SER A 268 14.21 -0.84 20.97
C SER A 268 15.24 -1.78 20.35
N GLU A 269 15.02 -2.23 19.11
CA GLU A 269 15.82 -3.23 18.42
C GLU A 269 16.89 -2.61 17.52
N ILE A 270 16.80 -1.31 17.27
CA ILE A 270 17.77 -0.52 16.49
C ILE A 270 18.51 0.52 17.34
N PHE A 271 18.24 0.54 18.65
CA PHE A 271 18.72 1.57 19.57
C PHE A 271 20.25 1.63 19.65
N LYS A 272 20.94 0.49 19.70
CA LYS A 272 22.41 0.46 19.79
C LYS A 272 23.04 1.05 18.54
N GLN A 273 22.52 0.76 17.35
CA GLN A 273 23.00 1.38 16.11
C GLN A 273 22.79 2.89 16.08
N ILE A 274 21.61 3.39 16.47
CA ILE A 274 21.30 4.83 16.41
C ILE A 274 22.10 5.63 17.45
N THR A 275 22.37 5.06 18.63
CA THR A 275 23.10 5.73 19.71
C THR A 275 24.61 5.60 19.63
N LYS A 276 25.14 4.70 18.80
CA LYS A 276 26.58 4.64 18.52
C LYS A 276 27.00 5.96 17.87
N ARG A 277 27.66 6.83 18.65
CA ARG A 277 28.32 8.03 18.13
C ARG A 277 29.35 7.57 17.07
N LYS A 278 29.29 8.19 15.90
CA LYS A 278 30.43 8.19 14.98
C LYS A 278 31.59 8.93 15.62
#